data_AF-A0A937C6S6-F1
#
_entry.id   AF-A0A937C6S6-F1
#
_cell.length_a   1.000
_cell.length_b   1.000
_cell.length_c   1.000
_cell.angle_alpha   90.00
_cell.angle_beta   90.00
_cell.angle_gamma   90.00
#
_symmetry.space_group_name_H-M   'P 1'
#
loop_
_entity.id
_entity.type
_entity.pdbx_description
1 polymer ?
#
loop_
_entity_poly.entity_id
_entity_poly.type
_entity_poly.pdbx_seq_one_letter_code
_entity_poly.pdbx_strand_id
1 'polypeptide(L)'
;MKYFFRILLSFSLTLFSAANVGAQCSVCTKTAQQLGEKPAQGMNSAILYLMMMPFAIVGLIGYRWWKNNKKFEEQEALKNTDN
;
A
#
# COMPACT_ATOMS: atom_id res chain seq x y z
N MET A 1 22.55 -0.92 -17.22
CA MET A 1 21.89 0.31 -17.73
C MET A 1 20.76 0.04 -18.74
N LYS A 2 20.95 -0.75 -19.80
CA LYS A 2 19.88 -1.02 -20.80
C LYS A 2 18.63 -1.68 -20.19
N TYR A 3 18.79 -2.62 -19.25
CA TYR A 3 17.66 -3.25 -18.56
C TYR A 3 16.94 -2.31 -17.59
N PHE A 4 17.70 -1.49 -16.84
CA PHE A 4 17.13 -0.47 -15.97
C PHE A 4 16.28 0.53 -16.76
N PHE A 5 16.77 1.00 -17.91
CA PHE A 5 16.01 1.88 -18.80
C PHE A 5 14.75 1.22 -19.37
N ARG A 6 14.81 -0.08 -19.73
CA ARG A 6 13.64 -0.84 -20.19
C ARG A 6 12.59 -1.05 -19.10
N ILE A 7 13.03 -1.32 -17.86
CA ILE A 7 12.14 -1.47 -16.70
C ILE A 7 11.46 -0.12 -16.41
N LEU A 8 12.23 0.97 -16.42
CA LEU A 8 11.72 2.31 -16.13
C LEU A 8 10.74 2.80 -17.21
N LEU A 9 11.04 2.53 -18.48
CA LEU A 9 10.15 2.80 -19.62
C LEU A 9 8.85 1.98 -19.53
N SER A 10 8.96 0.68 -19.23
CA SER A 10 7.80 -0.20 -19.04
C SER A 10 6.91 0.31 -17.90
N PHE A 11 7.50 0.67 -16.76
CA PHE A 11 6.78 1.17 -15.60
C PHE A 11 6.02 2.47 -15.91
N SER A 12 6.68 3.43 -16.58
CA SER A 12 6.08 4.69 -17.02
C SER A 12 4.88 4.48 -17.96
N LEU A 13 4.97 3.52 -18.90
CA LEU A 13 3.91 3.21 -19.84
C LEU A 13 2.66 2.59 -19.16
N THR A 14 2.87 1.75 -18.15
CA THR A 14 1.77 1.22 -17.32
C THR A 14 1.05 2.31 -16.53
N LEU A 15 1.77 3.30 -16.00
CA LEU A 15 1.16 4.41 -15.25
C LEU A 15 0.28 5.29 -16.14
N PHE A 16 0.68 5.51 -17.40
CA PHE A 16 -0.09 6.32 -18.35
C PHE A 16 -1.38 5.63 -18.83
N SER A 17 -1.42 4.29 -18.77
CA SER A 17 -2.57 3.49 -19.25
C SER A 17 -3.72 3.38 -18.22
N ALA A 18 -3.57 3.96 -17.02
CA ALA A 18 -4.54 3.83 -15.93
C ALA A 18 -5.83 4.68 -16.09
N ALA A 19 -5.96 5.46 -17.17
CA ALA A 19 -7.04 6.43 -17.33
C ALA A 19 -8.45 5.84 -17.55
N ASN A 20 -8.57 4.54 -17.88
CA ASN A 20 -9.85 3.87 -18.14
C ASN A 20 -9.95 2.50 -17.44
N VAL A 21 -9.69 2.47 -16.13
CA VAL A 21 -9.81 1.23 -15.35
C VAL A 21 -11.27 1.05 -14.92
N GLY A 22 -12.07 0.43 -15.80
CA GLY A 22 -13.23 -0.33 -15.33
C GLY A 22 -12.78 -1.38 -14.30
N ALA A 23 -13.67 -1.86 -13.44
CA ALA A 23 -13.30 -2.83 -12.41
C ALA A 23 -12.51 -4.01 -13.04
N GLN A 24 -11.26 -4.20 -12.63
CA GLN A 24 -10.33 -5.16 -13.25
C GLN A 24 -10.71 -6.63 -12.97
N CYS A 25 -11.65 -6.86 -12.06
CA CYS A 25 -12.17 -8.18 -11.71
C CYS A 25 -13.66 -8.28 -12.08
N SER A 26 -14.00 -9.27 -12.90
CA SER A 26 -15.38 -9.54 -13.35
C SER A 26 -16.35 -9.82 -12.19
N VAL A 27 -15.86 -10.33 -11.06
CA VAL A 27 -16.62 -10.55 -9.83
C VAL A 27 -17.09 -9.23 -9.20
N CYS A 28 -16.23 -8.21 -9.18
CA CYS A 28 -16.55 -6.90 -8.63
C CYS A 28 -17.63 -6.20 -9.47
N THR A 29 -17.56 -6.33 -10.80
CA THR A 29 -18.57 -5.79 -11.73
C THR A 29 -19.94 -6.44 -11.51
N LYS A 30 -19.99 -7.77 -11.41
CA LYS A 30 -21.24 -8.49 -11.15
C LYS A 30 -21.85 -8.12 -9.79
N THR A 31 -20.99 -8.02 -8.78
CA THR A 31 -21.43 -7.65 -7.43
C THR A 31 -22.03 -6.25 -7.48
N ALA A 32 -21.32 -5.25 -8.03
CA ALA A 32 -21.79 -3.87 -8.16
C ALA A 32 -23.18 -3.78 -8.81
N GLN A 33 -23.46 -4.57 -9.85
CA GLN A 33 -24.77 -4.60 -10.52
C GLN A 33 -25.92 -5.05 -9.59
N GLN A 34 -25.63 -5.81 -8.54
CA GLN A 34 -26.63 -6.30 -7.58
C GLN A 34 -26.90 -5.35 -6.41
N LEU A 35 -26.01 -4.37 -6.13
CA LEU A 35 -26.19 -3.48 -4.98
C LEU A 35 -27.06 -2.24 -5.26
N GLY A 36 -27.38 -1.94 -6.51
CA GLY A 36 -28.06 -0.70 -6.91
C GLY A 36 -27.11 0.50 -7.04
N GLU A 37 -27.60 1.63 -7.58
CA GLU A 37 -26.75 2.70 -8.11
C GLU A 37 -25.75 3.29 -7.09
N LYS A 38 -26.22 3.68 -5.90
CA LYS A 38 -25.40 4.35 -4.88
C LYS A 38 -24.24 3.49 -4.35
N PRO A 39 -24.45 2.25 -3.89
CA PRO A 39 -23.35 1.39 -3.44
C PRO A 39 -22.49 0.86 -4.59
N ALA A 40 -23.03 0.73 -5.82
CA ALA A 40 -22.24 0.33 -6.99
C ALA A 40 -21.13 1.35 -7.33
N GLN A 41 -21.42 2.66 -7.18
CA GLN A 41 -20.45 3.73 -7.45
C GLN A 41 -19.25 3.71 -6.50
N GLY A 42 -19.42 3.25 -5.25
CA GLY A 42 -18.38 3.24 -4.23
C GLY A 42 -17.47 2.01 -4.24
N MET A 43 -17.76 1.00 -5.07
CA MET A 43 -17.13 -0.32 -4.94
C MET A 43 -15.64 -0.35 -5.27
N ASN A 44 -15.19 0.39 -6.30
CA ASN A 44 -13.76 0.44 -6.66
C ASN A 44 -12.91 1.07 -5.55
N SER A 45 -13.43 2.11 -4.91
CA SER A 45 -12.78 2.77 -3.78
C SER A 45 -12.64 1.83 -2.57
N ALA A 46 -13.65 1.00 -2.32
CA ALA A 46 -13.61 0.00 -1.25
C ALA A 46 -12.53 -1.07 -1.49
N ILE A 47 -12.38 -1.55 -2.73
CA ILE A 47 -11.33 -2.53 -3.09
C ILE A 47 -9.94 -1.93 -2.85
N LEU A 48 -9.71 -0.70 -3.32
CA LEU A 48 -8.43 -0.01 -3.10
C LEU A 48 -8.15 0.19 -1.60
N TYR A 49 -9.17 0.57 -0.83
CA TYR A 49 -9.05 0.70 0.62
C TYR A 49 -8.63 -0.61 1.28
N LEU A 50 -9.29 -1.71 0.95
CA LEU A 50 -9.00 -3.03 1.50
C LEU A 50 -7.62 -3.56 1.06
N MET A 51 -7.20 -3.28 -0.17
CA MET A 51 -5.86 -3.66 -0.66
C MET A 51 -4.75 -2.87 0.06
N MET A 52 -4.96 -1.59 0.35
CA MET A 52 -3.95 -0.76 1.04
C MET A 52 -3.86 -1.04 2.54
N MET A 53 -4.98 -1.42 3.17
CA MET A 53 -5.08 -1.68 4.61
C MET A 53 -3.97 -2.60 5.18
N PRO A 54 -3.70 -3.80 4.62
CA PRO A 54 -2.67 -4.69 5.16
C PRO A 54 -1.27 -4.07 5.12
N PHE A 55 -0.94 -3.32 4.07
CA PHE A 55 0.35 -2.63 3.97
C PHE A 55 0.46 -1.49 4.98
N ALA A 56 -0.63 -0.73 5.20
CA ALA A 56 -0.66 0.32 6.20
C ALA A 56 -0.47 -0.25 7.62
N ILE A 57 -1.14 -1.36 7.96
CA ILE A 57 -1.00 -2.04 9.26
C ILE A 57 0.45 -2.49 9.47
N VAL A 58 1.01 -3.23 8.51
CA VAL A 58 2.39 -3.74 8.60
C VAL A 58 3.39 -2.58 8.69
N GLY A 59 3.20 -1.52 7.90
CA GLY A 59 4.03 -0.32 7.95
C GLY A 59 4.00 0.37 9.32
N LEU A 60 2.81 0.51 9.93
CA LEU A 60 2.67 1.09 11.27
C LEU A 60 3.34 0.22 12.34
N ILE A 61 3.15 -1.10 12.31
CA ILE A 61 3.79 -2.02 13.26
C ILE A 61 5.31 -1.96 13.13
N GLY A 62 5.82 -2.07 11.90
CA GLY A 62 7.26 -2.00 11.63
C GLY A 62 7.87 -0.66 12.07
N TYR A 63 7.21 0.46 11.79
CA TYR A 63 7.64 1.77 12.24
C TYR A 63 7.70 1.88 13.77
N ARG A 64 6.67 1.39 14.47
CA ARG A 64 6.65 1.41 15.94
C ARG A 64 7.75 0.52 16.54
N TRP A 65 7.98 -0.66 15.97
CA TRP A 65 9.04 -1.56 16.42
C TRP A 65 10.43 -0.94 16.27
N TRP A 66 10.74 -0.39 15.09
CA TRP A 66 12.02 0.28 14.85
C TRP A 66 12.26 1.47 15.81
N LYS A 67 11.23 2.31 16.01
CA LYS A 67 11.31 3.43 16.95
C LYS A 67 11.54 2.98 18.39
N ASN A 68 11.00 1.83 18.79
CA ASN A 68 11.16 1.32 20.14
C ASN A 68 12.56 0.75 20.36
N ASN A 69 13.11 0.03 19.39
CA ASN A 69 14.47 -0.51 19.47
C ASN A 69 15.53 0.59 19.60
N LYS A 70 15.40 1.68 18.84
CA LYS A 70 16.32 2.83 18.96
C LYS A 70 16.31 3.46 20.36
N LYS A 71 15.16 3.49 21.03
CA LYS A 71 15.07 3.97 22.41
C LYS A 71 15.77 3.03 23.39
N PHE A 72 15.70 1.72 23.19
CA PHE A 72 16.41 0.77 24.04
C PHE A 72 17.93 0.88 23.86
N GLU A 73 18.42 1.00 22.62
CA GLU A 73 19.84 1.23 22.33
C GLU A 73 20.38 2.51 23.02
N GLU A 74 19.60 3.60 22.99
CA GLU A 74 19.97 4.87 23.63
C GLU A 74 19.99 4.74 25.17
N GLN A 75 19.06 3.98 25.76
CA GLN A 75 19.00 3.73 27.20
C GLN A 75 20.14 2.82 27.69
N GLU A 76 20.51 1.80 26.92
CA GLU A 76 21.66 0.93 27.23
C GLU A 76 22.98 1.70 27.16
N ALA A 77 23.13 2.62 26.21
CA ALA A 77 24.32 3.48 26.09
C ALA A 77 24.48 4.44 27.28
N LEU A 78 23.38 5.03 27.77
CA LEU A 78 23.39 5.88 28.96
C LEU A 78 23.73 5.08 30.22
N LYS A 79 23.10 3.91 30.42
CA LYS A 79 23.38 3.01 31.55
C LYS A 79 24.83 2.52 31.60
N ASN A 80 25.52 2.40 30.47
CA ASN A 80 26.94 2.03 30.40
C ASN A 80 27.89 3.21 30.67
N THR A 81 27.42 4.45 30.48
CA THR A 81 28.22 5.64 30.77
C THR A 81 28.19 6.01 32.26
N ASP A 82 27.14 5.56 32.98
CA ASP A 82 26.97 5.75 34.42
C ASP A 82 27.60 4.62 35.28
N ASN A 83 28.24 3.60 34.68
CA ASN A 83 29.06 2.58 35.37
C ASN A 83 30.56 2.84 35.18
#